data_AF-A0A3M1BAX9-F1
#
_entry.id   AF-A0A3M1BAX9-F1
#
_cell.length_a   1.000
_cell.length_b   1.000
_cell.length_c   1.000
_cell.angle_alpha   90.00
_cell.angle_beta   90.00
_cell.angle_gamma   90.00
#
_symmetry.space_group_name_H-M   'P 1'
#
loop_
_entity.id
_entity.type
_entity.pdbx_description
1 polymer ?
#
loop_
_entity_poly.entity_id
_entity_poly.type
_entity_poly.pdbx_seq_one_letter_code
_entity_poly.pdbx_strand_id
1 'polypeptide(L)'
;MEKAQFIYHSNTLSHITLSLQQTVDVLEGKINPLEEEELLSPTGDTFETSVITSHLNALNYILRFPIHKKIDEAVIQEIHKRLMEGLILSNGEYRQCPPELSIPQIPQLPFPKIP
;
A
#
# COMPACT_ATOMS: atom_id res chain seq x y z
N MET A 1 -10.42 14.61 4.72
CA MET A 1 -9.77 15.04 3.47
C MET A 1 -8.26 14.78 3.46
N GLU A 2 -7.48 15.30 4.41
CA GLU A 2 -6.00 15.12 4.43
C GLU A 2 -5.55 13.64 4.42
N LYS A 3 -6.16 12.79 5.25
CA LYS A 3 -5.86 11.34 5.26
C LYS A 3 -6.13 10.66 3.92
N ALA A 4 -7.20 11.08 3.24
CA ALA A 4 -7.57 10.52 1.93
C ALA A 4 -6.53 10.87 0.87
N GLN A 5 -6.02 12.12 0.87
CA GLN A 5 -4.94 12.53 -0.03
C GLN A 5 -3.66 11.75 0.23
N PHE A 6 -3.28 11.57 1.50
CA PHE A 6 -2.11 10.80 1.86
C PHE A 6 -2.20 9.34 1.38
N ILE A 7 -3.34 8.69 1.65
CA ILE A 7 -3.58 7.30 1.26
C ILE A 7 -3.60 7.18 -0.27
N TYR A 8 -4.33 8.06 -0.96
CA TYR A 8 -4.39 8.10 -2.43
C TYR A 8 -2.98 8.18 -3.03
N HIS A 9 -2.18 9.18 -2.64
CA HIS A 9 -0.84 9.35 -3.21
C HIS A 9 0.10 8.18 -2.89
N SER A 10 0.05 7.64 -1.67
CA SER A 10 0.82 6.44 -1.31
C SER A 10 0.42 5.22 -2.15
N ASN A 11 -0.87 5.06 -2.42
CA ASN A 11 -1.41 3.91 -3.14
C ASN A 11 -1.14 4.00 -4.65
N THR A 12 -1.18 5.21 -5.23
CA THR A 12 -0.82 5.42 -6.64
C THR A 12 0.62 5.00 -6.93
N LEU A 13 1.56 5.22 -5.99
CA LEU A 13 2.95 4.73 -6.12
C LEU A 13 3.04 3.20 -6.16
N SER A 14 2.04 2.51 -5.60
CA SER A 14 1.93 1.06 -5.58
C SER A 14 1.00 0.51 -6.68
N HIS A 15 0.70 1.33 -7.68
CA HIS A 15 -0.15 1.00 -8.83
C HIS A 15 -1.62 0.69 -8.51
N ILE A 16 -2.11 1.12 -7.34
CA ILE A 16 -3.56 1.10 -7.05
C ILE A 16 -4.24 2.17 -7.90
N THR A 17 -5.33 1.79 -8.56
CA THR A 17 -5.96 2.58 -9.62
C THR A 17 -7.20 3.36 -9.19
N LEU A 18 -7.65 3.21 -7.93
CA LEU A 18 -8.72 4.02 -7.36
C LEU A 18 -8.41 5.53 -7.40
N SER A 19 -9.42 6.31 -7.80
CA SER A 19 -9.35 7.77 -7.79
C SER A 19 -9.37 8.32 -6.37
N LEU A 20 -8.99 9.60 -6.23
CA LEU A 20 -9.06 10.31 -4.95
C LEU A 20 -10.50 10.35 -4.41
N GLN A 21 -11.50 10.53 -5.28
CA GLN A 21 -12.90 10.58 -4.86
C GLN A 21 -13.38 9.22 -4.33
N GLN A 22 -13.07 8.13 -5.05
CA GLN A 22 -13.33 6.77 -4.59
C GLN A 22 -12.63 6.49 -3.25
N THR A 23 -11.39 6.98 -3.08
CA THR A 23 -10.68 6.87 -1.79
C THR A 23 -11.43 7.59 -0.67
N VAL A 24 -11.95 8.80 -0.91
CA VAL A 24 -12.77 9.52 0.07
C VAL A 24 -14.03 8.75 0.41
N ASP A 25 -14.73 8.22 -0.59
CA ASP A 25 -16.02 7.55 -0.39
C ASP A 25 -15.86 6.21 0.37
N VAL A 26 -14.76 5.47 0.15
CA VAL A 26 -14.40 4.30 0.98
C VAL A 26 -14.14 4.71 2.43
N LEU A 27 -13.39 5.80 2.66
CA LEU A 27 -13.06 6.25 4.02
C LEU A 27 -14.25 6.80 4.79
N GLU A 28 -15.25 7.34 4.08
CA GLU A 28 -16.50 7.83 4.66
C GLU A 28 -17.54 6.71 4.85
N GLY A 29 -17.23 5.48 4.45
CA GLY A 29 -18.13 4.33 4.54
C GLY A 29 -19.32 4.41 3.60
N LYS A 30 -19.27 5.29 2.59
CA LYS A 30 -20.29 5.37 1.54
C LYS A 30 -20.21 4.20 0.59
N ILE A 31 -19.02 3.61 0.47
CA ILE A 31 -18.81 2.40 -0.29
C ILE A 31 -18.36 1.33 0.70
N ASN A 32 -19.13 0.25 0.77
CA ASN A 32 -18.80 -0.90 1.58
C ASN A 32 -17.70 -1.70 0.84
N PRO A 33 -16.49 -1.88 1.40
CA PRO A 33 -15.43 -2.66 0.77
C PRO A 33 -15.81 -4.12 0.47
N LEU A 34 -16.87 -4.62 1.14
CA LEU A 34 -17.41 -5.97 0.97
C LEU A 34 -18.57 -6.03 -0.05
N GLU A 35 -19.11 -4.89 -0.50
CA GLU A 35 -20.12 -4.82 -1.55
C GLU A 35 -19.41 -4.50 -2.87
N GLU A 36 -18.86 -5.57 -3.46
CA GLU A 36 -17.85 -5.60 -4.54
C GLU A 36 -18.28 -4.96 -5.88
N GLU A 37 -19.54 -4.57 -6.08
CA GLU A 37 -20.05 -4.13 -7.40
C GLU A 37 -19.78 -2.66 -7.76
N GLU A 38 -19.56 -1.76 -6.79
CA GLU A 38 -19.46 -0.31 -7.07
C GLU A 38 -18.02 0.22 -7.26
N LEU A 39 -17.01 -0.54 -6.84
CA LEU A 39 -15.59 -0.16 -6.92
C LEU A 39 -14.77 -1.19 -7.68
N LEU A 40 -15.18 -1.47 -8.91
CA LEU A 40 -14.27 -2.08 -9.85
C LEU A 40 -13.17 -1.06 -10.15
N SER A 41 -11.94 -1.39 -9.78
CA SER A 41 -10.77 -0.79 -10.38
C SER A 41 -10.87 -0.95 -11.91
N PRO A 42 -10.18 -0.13 -12.73
CA PRO A 42 -10.00 -0.42 -14.17
C PRO A 42 -9.61 -1.87 -14.51
N THR A 43 -9.06 -2.62 -13.55
CA THR A 43 -8.73 -4.06 -13.65
C THR A 43 -9.75 -5.01 -13.00
N GLY A 44 -10.71 -4.50 -12.22
CA GLY A 44 -11.80 -5.26 -11.60
C GLY A 44 -11.45 -5.94 -10.27
N ASP A 45 -10.39 -5.51 -9.56
CA ASP A 45 -9.87 -6.22 -8.40
C ASP A 45 -10.40 -5.70 -7.05
N THR A 46 -10.96 -6.60 -6.23
CA THR A 46 -11.44 -6.34 -4.85
C THR A 46 -10.31 -5.96 -3.87
N PHE A 47 -9.07 -6.21 -4.26
CA PHE A 47 -7.87 -5.85 -3.50
C PHE A 47 -7.79 -4.35 -3.21
N GLU A 48 -8.17 -3.48 -4.14
CA GLU A 48 -7.90 -2.04 -4.03
C GLU A 48 -8.65 -1.34 -2.88
N THR A 49 -9.86 -1.79 -2.55
CA THR A 49 -10.66 -1.22 -1.45
C THR A 49 -10.16 -1.66 -0.08
N SER A 50 -9.74 -2.93 0.05
CA SER A 50 -9.11 -3.46 1.26
C SER A 50 -7.79 -2.77 1.57
N VAL A 51 -7.00 -2.42 0.54
CA VAL A 51 -5.76 -1.63 0.65
C VAL A 51 -6.02 -0.25 1.25
N ILE A 52 -7.07 0.46 0.84
CA ILE A 52 -7.40 1.78 1.44
C ILE A 52 -7.67 1.63 2.94
N THR A 53 -8.44 0.61 3.32
CA THR A 53 -8.86 0.39 4.71
C THR A 53 -7.67 -0.02 5.59
N SER A 54 -6.82 -0.93 5.12
CA SER A 54 -5.62 -1.36 5.83
C SER A 54 -4.60 -0.20 5.97
N HIS A 55 -4.46 0.64 4.93
CA HIS A 55 -3.62 1.83 4.97
C HIS A 55 -4.15 2.89 5.94
N LEU A 56 -5.48 3.07 6.00
CA LEU A 56 -6.10 3.92 7.01
C LEU A 56 -5.80 3.43 8.42
N ASN A 57 -5.89 2.11 8.67
CA ASN A 57 -5.60 1.51 9.97
C ASN A 57 -4.13 1.74 10.37
N ALA A 58 -3.19 1.52 9.44
CA ALA A 58 -1.77 1.77 9.65
C ALA A 58 -1.48 3.25 9.93
N LEU A 59 -2.02 4.16 9.12
CA LEU A 59 -1.86 5.60 9.31
C LEU A 59 -2.43 6.06 10.66
N ASN A 60 -3.62 5.58 11.04
CA ASN A 60 -4.22 5.89 12.34
C ASN A 60 -3.36 5.40 13.51
N TYR A 61 -2.73 4.23 13.37
CA TYR A 61 -1.81 3.72 14.38
C TYR A 61 -0.57 4.62 14.52
N ILE A 62 0.04 5.01 13.39
CA ILE A 62 1.21 5.92 13.38
C ILE A 62 0.85 7.27 14.01
N LEU A 63 -0.28 7.88 13.62
CA LEU A 63 -0.71 9.18 14.14
C LEU A 63 -1.04 9.16 15.64
N ARG A 64 -1.41 8.01 16.20
CA ARG A 64 -1.64 7.81 17.63
C ARG A 64 -0.37 7.45 18.39
N PHE A 65 0.71 7.09 17.70
CA PHE A 65 1.95 6.69 18.33
C PHE A 65 2.60 7.90 19.02
N PRO A 66 2.95 7.80 20.32
CA PRO A 66 3.54 8.94 21.04
C PRO A 66 4.87 9.36 20.42
N ILE A 67 5.00 10.65 20.08
CA ILE A 67 6.20 11.23 19.43
C ILE A 67 7.48 11.00 20.26
N HIS A 68 7.36 10.90 21.58
CA HIS A 68 8.49 10.69 22.48
C HIS A 68 8.82 9.22 22.74
N LYS A 69 8.00 8.28 22.24
CA LYS A 69 8.33 6.86 22.33
C LYS A 69 9.32 6.50 21.24
N LYS A 70 10.24 5.61 21.58
CA LYS A 70 11.16 5.01 20.62
C LYS A 70 10.37 4.13 19.65
N ILE A 71 10.66 4.26 18.36
CA ILE A 71 10.23 3.29 17.35
C ILE A 71 11.19 2.09 17.45
N ASP A 72 10.64 0.95 17.86
CA ASP A 72 11.36 -0.32 17.92
C ASP A 72 10.76 -1.33 16.91
N GLU A 73 11.35 -2.53 16.88
CA GLU A 73 10.93 -3.61 15.99
C GLU A 73 9.44 -3.95 16.14
N ALA A 74 8.95 -4.03 17.38
CA ALA A 74 7.55 -4.34 17.65
C ALA A 74 6.63 -3.29 17.03
N VAL A 75 6.99 -2.00 17.11
CA VAL A 75 6.23 -0.92 16.47
C VAL A 75 6.22 -1.07 14.95
N ILE A 76 7.36 -1.42 14.34
CA ILE A 76 7.46 -1.60 12.88
C ILE A 76 6.61 -2.79 12.42
N GLN A 77 6.69 -3.92 13.12
CA GLN A 77 5.89 -5.11 12.84
C GLN A 77 4.38 -4.81 12.99
N GLU A 78 4.00 -4.03 13.99
CA GLU A 78 2.61 -3.68 14.26
C GLU A 78 2.02 -2.71 13.20
N ILE A 79 2.87 -1.82 12.65
CA ILE A 79 2.54 -1.01 11.46
C ILE A 79 2.35 -1.93 10.24
N HIS A 80 3.30 -2.83 9.98
CA HIS A 80 3.24 -3.74 8.85
C HIS A 80 2.02 -4.67 8.93
N LYS A 81 1.69 -5.16 10.13
CA LYS A 81 0.53 -6.00 10.40
C LYS A 81 -0.78 -5.33 9.97
N ARG A 82 -0.96 -4.05 10.33
CA ARG A 82 -2.14 -3.25 9.93
C ARG A 82 -2.15 -2.93 8.45
N LEU A 83 -0.99 -2.55 7.91
CA LEU A 83 -0.88 -2.19 6.50
C LEU A 83 -1.26 -3.36 5.58
N MET A 84 -0.91 -4.57 5.99
CA MET A 84 -1.09 -5.80 5.23
C MET A 84 -2.29 -6.65 5.69
N GLU A 85 -3.08 -6.16 6.63
CA GLU A 85 -4.24 -6.85 7.17
C GLU A 85 -5.24 -7.19 6.06
N GLY A 86 -5.56 -8.47 5.90
CA GLY A 86 -6.45 -8.96 4.84
C GLY A 86 -5.78 -9.07 3.45
N LEU A 87 -4.55 -8.60 3.29
CA LEU A 87 -3.81 -8.67 2.01
C LEU A 87 -2.89 -9.90 1.95
N ILE A 88 -2.19 -10.20 3.04
CA ILE A 88 -1.28 -11.34 3.17
C ILE A 88 -1.39 -11.99 4.55
N LEU A 89 -1.06 -13.28 4.64
CA LEU A 89 -1.08 -14.04 5.90
C LEU A 89 0.14 -13.74 6.79
N SER A 90 1.28 -13.38 6.21
CA SER A 90 2.52 -13.06 6.94
C SER A 90 2.62 -11.58 7.33
N ASN A 91 1.48 -10.95 7.61
CA ASN A 91 1.42 -9.56 8.02
C ASN A 91 2.07 -9.38 9.41
N GLY A 92 2.97 -8.40 9.52
CA GLY A 92 3.80 -8.19 10.70
C GLY A 92 5.06 -9.07 10.80
N GLU A 93 5.30 -9.96 9.84
CA GLU A 93 6.51 -10.79 9.82
C GLU A 93 7.58 -10.24 8.88
N TYR A 94 8.85 -10.54 9.18
CA TYR A 94 9.94 -10.29 8.24
C TYR A 94 9.94 -11.33 7.12
N ARG A 95 10.39 -10.89 5.94
CA ARG A 95 10.58 -11.76 4.79
C ARG A 95 11.59 -12.86 5.12
N GLN A 96 11.23 -14.11 4.80
CA GLN A 96 12.08 -15.29 5.00
C GLN A 96 12.97 -15.60 3.79
N CYS A 97 12.61 -15.06 2.62
CA CYS A 97 13.33 -15.25 1.36
C CYS A 97 13.72 -13.91 0.74
N PRO A 98 14.88 -13.83 0.04
CA PRO A 98 15.22 -12.68 -0.77
C PRO A 98 14.15 -12.46 -1.85
N PRO A 99 13.75 -11.21 -2.13
CA PRO A 99 12.87 -10.95 -3.27
C PRO A 99 13.60 -11.32 -4.57
N GLU A 100 12.90 -11.98 -5.49
CA GLU A 100 13.35 -12.05 -6.88
C GLU A 100 13.29 -10.64 -7.47
N LEU A 101 14.42 -9.94 -7.42
CA LEU A 101 14.58 -8.68 -8.12
C LEU A 101 14.77 -9.01 -9.59
N SER A 102 13.68 -8.95 -10.35
CA SER A 102 13.76 -8.82 -11.81
C SER A 102 14.33 -7.43 -12.10
N ILE A 103 15.65 -7.29 -12.05
CA ILE A 103 16.33 -6.11 -12.55
C ILE A 103 16.04 -6.10 -14.06
N PRO A 104 15.34 -5.10 -14.62
CA PRO A 104 15.18 -5.01 -16.06
C PRO A 104 16.59 -5.00 -16.66
N GLN A 105 16.91 -6.00 -17.48
CA GLN A 105 18.17 -6.03 -18.20
C GLN A 105 18.22 -4.77 -19.06
N ILE A 106 19.04 -3.81 -18.66
CA ILE A 106 19.38 -2.68 -19.53
C ILE A 106 20.01 -3.32 -20.77
N PRO A 107 19.46 -3.11 -21.99
CA PRO A 107 20.09 -3.60 -23.20
C PRO A 107 21.55 -3.13 -23.20
N GLN A 108 22.49 -4.07 -23.21
CA GLN A 108 23.90 -3.71 -23.32
C GLN A 108 24.07 -3.03 -24.68
N LEU A 109 24.14 -1.70 -24.69
CA LEU A 109 24.52 -0.95 -25.87
C LEU A 109 25.95 -1.36 -26.22
N PRO A 110 26.25 -1.71 -27.48
CA PRO A 110 27.61 -2.05 -27.87
C PRO A 110 28.52 -0.87 -27.56
N PHE A 111 29.63 -1.13 -26.85
CA PHE A 111 30.65 -0.12 -26.62
C PHE A 111 31.11 0.45 -27.96
N PRO A 112 31.14 1.78 -28.13
CA PRO A 112 31.67 2.38 -29.35
C PRO A 112 33.15 1.98 -29.46
N LYS A 113 33.52 1.34 -30.57
CA LYS A 113 34.92 1.13 -30.92
C LYS A 113 35.52 2.52 -31.18
N ILE A 114 36.39 2.96 -30.28
CA ILE A 114 37.20 4.17 -30.49
C ILE A 114 38.21 3.83 -31.60
N PRO A 115 38.33 4.65 -32.66
CA PRO A 115 39.26 4.41 -33.77
C PRO A 115 40.73 4.49 -33.36
#